data_AF-A0AAW1HX02-F1
#
_entry.id   AF-A0AAW1HX02-F1
#
_cell.length_a   1.000
_cell.length_b   1.000
_cell.length_c   1.000
_cell.angle_alpha   90.00
_cell.angle_beta   90.00
_cell.angle_gamma   90.00
#
_symmetry.space_group_name_H-M   'P 1'
#
loop_
_entity.id
_entity.type
_entity.pdbx_description
1 polymer ?
#
loop_
_entity_poly.entity_id
_entity_poly.type
_entity_poly.pdbx_seq_one_letter_code
_entity_poly.pdbx_strand_id
1 'polypeptide(L)'
;MSASKKPKRARTRNTSVEQYNTYLAMMENDFYFRSNTINPSIGVNYTENKWKELAKLLNVCGDGPQLAVDEWKKRFTDWKYSVRQKYRK
;
A
#
# COMPACT_ATOMS: atom_id res chain seq x y z
N MET A 1 20.45 34.07 -4.35
CA MET A 1 19.34 33.11 -4.53
C MET A 1 19.56 31.94 -3.58
N SER A 2 18.79 31.85 -2.49
CA SER A 2 19.00 30.83 -1.45
C SER A 2 18.38 29.49 -1.87
N ALA A 3 19.21 28.45 -2.00
CA ALA A 3 18.75 27.09 -2.23
C ALA A 3 18.09 26.54 -0.96
N SER A 4 16.77 26.35 -0.98
CA SER A 4 16.03 25.66 0.08
C SER A 4 16.48 24.20 0.17
N LYS A 5 17.21 23.85 1.24
CA LYS A 5 17.60 22.47 1.53
C LYS A 5 16.33 21.68 1.87
N LYS A 6 15.84 20.87 0.93
CA LYS A 6 14.73 19.93 1.19
C LYS A 6 15.12 19.05 2.39
N PRO A 7 14.27 18.90 3.41
CA PRO A 7 14.59 18.10 4.58
C PRO A 7 14.90 16.65 4.17
N LYS A 8 15.94 16.06 4.76
CA LYS A 8 16.24 14.62 4.62
C LYS A 8 15.01 13.85 5.12
N ARG A 9 14.37 13.07 4.25
CA ARG A 9 13.20 12.27 4.62
C ARG A 9 13.58 11.33 5.76
N ALA A 10 12.92 11.47 6.90
CA ALA A 10 13.05 10.50 7.99
C ALA A 10 12.64 9.12 7.46
N ARG A 11 13.40 8.08 7.84
CA ARG A 11 13.04 6.71 7.51
C ARG A 11 11.74 6.38 8.25
N THR A 12 10.69 6.07 7.50
CA THR A 12 9.43 5.59 8.06
C THR A 12 9.63 4.19 8.61
N ARG A 13 8.85 3.84 9.65
CA ARG A 13 8.89 2.50 10.25
C ARG A 13 8.64 1.42 9.20
N ASN A 14 9.21 0.25 9.45
CA ASN A 14 8.96 -0.93 8.64
C ASN A 14 7.50 -1.36 8.80
N THR A 15 6.90 -1.80 7.70
CA THR A 15 5.56 -2.40 7.71
C THR A 15 5.57 -3.63 8.61
N SER A 16 4.63 -3.73 9.56
CA SER A 16 4.56 -4.86 10.49
C SER A 16 4.04 -6.12 9.81
N VAL A 17 4.19 -7.27 10.46
CA VAL A 17 3.68 -8.55 9.94
C VAL A 17 2.16 -8.53 9.84
N GLU A 18 1.48 -7.98 10.83
CA GLU A 18 0.01 -7.85 10.88
C GLU A 18 -0.50 -6.96 9.75
N GLN A 19 0.21 -5.87 9.43
CA GLN A 19 -0.10 -5.01 8.31
C GLN A 19 0.09 -5.72 6.96
N TYR A 20 1.14 -6.52 6.80
CA TYR A 20 1.30 -7.36 5.60
C TYR A 20 0.20 -8.40 5.47
N ASN A 21 -0.17 -9.07 6.57
CA ASN A 21 -1.25 -10.07 6.58
C ASN A 21 -2.59 -9.43 6.22
N THR A 22 -2.88 -8.24 6.75
CA THR A 22 -4.09 -7.48 6.41
C THR A 22 -4.13 -7.11 4.93
N TYR A 23 -2.99 -6.65 4.39
CA TYR A 23 -2.85 -6.37 2.95
C TYR A 23 -3.11 -7.61 2.10
N LEU A 24 -2.48 -8.74 2.44
CA LEU A 24 -2.62 -10.00 1.71
C LEU A 24 -4.05 -10.53 1.75
N ALA A 25 -4.67 -10.56 2.94
CA ALA A 25 -6.05 -10.99 3.11
C ALA A 25 -7.00 -10.17 2.23
N MET A 26 -6.83 -8.85 2.15
CA MET A 26 -7.68 -8.02 1.28
C MET A 26 -7.45 -8.31 -0.21
N MET A 27 -6.21 -8.60 -0.62
CA MET A 27 -5.91 -8.97 -2.01
C MET A 27 -6.43 -10.36 -2.38
N GLU A 28 -6.48 -11.29 -1.42
CA GLU A 28 -7.00 -12.65 -1.63
C GLU A 28 -8.53 -12.66 -1.76
N ASN A 29 -9.22 -11.86 -0.95
CA ASN A 29 -10.68 -11.81 -0.93
C ASN A 29 -11.29 -10.96 -2.06
N ASP A 30 -10.54 -10.00 -2.62
CA ASP A 30 -11.05 -9.05 -3.60
C ASP A 30 -10.27 -9.11 -4.92
N PHE A 31 -10.77 -9.95 -5.84
CA PHE A 31 -10.14 -10.17 -7.14
C PHE A 31 -9.99 -8.88 -7.94
N TYR A 32 -11.04 -8.05 -8.00
CA TYR A 32 -11.06 -6.83 -8.81
C TYR A 32 -10.10 -5.78 -8.27
N PHE A 33 -10.01 -5.67 -6.94
CA PHE A 33 -9.03 -4.82 -6.29
C PHE A 33 -7.60 -5.30 -6.56
N ARG A 34 -7.35 -6.61 -6.45
CA ARG A 34 -6.02 -7.20 -6.70
C ARG A 34 -5.57 -7.05 -8.15
N SER A 35 -6.47 -7.31 -9.11
CA SER A 35 -6.15 -7.27 -10.53
C SER A 35 -6.09 -5.86 -11.09
N ASN A 36 -6.59 -4.86 -10.33
CA ASN A 36 -6.77 -3.48 -10.78
C ASN A 36 -7.54 -3.41 -12.11
N THR A 37 -8.45 -4.35 -12.34
CA THR A 37 -9.22 -4.45 -13.59
C THR A 37 -10.45 -3.57 -13.48
N ILE A 38 -10.66 -2.71 -14.47
CA ILE A 38 -11.87 -1.91 -14.60
C ILE A 38 -13.00 -2.84 -15.06
N ASN A 39 -13.97 -3.08 -14.19
CA ASN A 39 -15.17 -3.82 -14.52
C ASN A 39 -16.32 -2.81 -14.67
N PRO A 40 -17.00 -2.75 -15.83
CA PRO A 40 -18.12 -1.83 -16.06
C PRO A 40 -19.28 -1.98 -15.06
N SER A 41 -19.44 -3.17 -14.48
CA SER A 41 -20.45 -3.46 -13.45
C SER A 41 -20.03 -3.02 -12.05
N ILE A 42 -18.80 -2.53 -11.89
CA ILE A 42 -18.25 -2.05 -10.62
C ILE A 42 -18.15 -0.52 -10.68
N GLY A 43 -18.52 0.15 -9.58
CA GLY A 43 -18.53 1.60 -9.52
C GLY A 43 -17.18 2.23 -9.88
N VAL A 44 -17.21 3.37 -10.58
CA VAL A 44 -16.04 4.08 -11.15
C VAL A 44 -14.91 4.33 -10.13
N ASN A 45 -15.26 4.48 -8.84
CA ASN A 45 -14.31 4.78 -7.75
C ASN A 45 -14.00 3.59 -6.83
N TYR A 46 -14.37 2.37 -7.22
CA TYR A 46 -14.25 1.19 -6.38
C TYR A 46 -12.84 0.95 -5.85
N THR A 47 -11.85 0.91 -6.75
CA THR A 47 -10.46 0.66 -6.38
C THR A 47 -9.92 1.74 -5.44
N GLU A 48 -10.27 3.00 -5.67
CA GLU A 48 -9.84 4.10 -4.80
C GLU A 48 -10.48 3.99 -3.41
N ASN A 49 -11.76 3.65 -3.34
CA ASN A 49 -12.47 3.42 -2.09
C ASN A 49 -11.88 2.24 -1.30
N LYS A 50 -11.55 1.14 -1.99
CA LYS A 50 -10.87 -0.01 -1.38
C LYS A 50 -9.50 0.35 -0.83
N TRP A 51 -8.73 1.18 -1.54
CA TRP A 51 -7.47 1.69 -1.01
C TRP A 51 -7.66 2.58 0.23
N LYS A 52 -8.70 3.43 0.25
CA LYS A 52 -9.03 4.25 1.43
C LYS A 52 -9.44 3.39 2.63
N GLU A 53 -10.25 2.36 2.41
CA GLU A 53 -10.66 1.39 3.42
C GLU A 53 -9.44 0.65 3.99
N LEU A 54 -8.61 0.10 3.11
CA LEU A 54 -7.39 -0.62 3.49
C LEU A 54 -6.42 0.28 4.26
N ALA A 55 -6.18 1.51 3.82
CA ALA A 55 -5.29 2.43 4.53
C ALA A 55 -5.77 2.73 5.96
N LYS A 56 -7.09 2.87 6.16
CA LYS A 56 -7.66 3.03 7.51
C LYS A 56 -7.38 1.79 8.37
N LEU A 57 -7.62 0.59 7.84
CA LEU A 57 -7.37 -0.66 8.55
C LEU A 57 -5.89 -0.83 8.92
N LEU A 58 -4.97 -0.55 7.99
CA LEU A 58 -3.54 -0.66 8.24
C LEU A 58 -3.04 0.33 9.29
N ASN A 59 -3.56 1.56 9.29
CA ASN A 59 -3.13 2.61 10.22
C ASN A 59 -3.59 2.35 11.66
N VAL A 60 -4.60 1.49 11.86
CA VAL A 60 -5.06 1.07 13.20
C VAL A 60 -4.57 -0.33 13.59
N CYS A 61 -3.87 -1.03 12.68
CA CYS A 61 -3.42 -2.40 12.88
C CYS A 61 -1.92 -2.47 13.15
N GLY A 62 -1.54 -3.14 14.26
CA GLY A 62 -0.15 -3.39 14.63
C GLY A 62 0.63 -2.14 15.06
N ASP A 63 1.95 -2.31 15.25
CA ASP A 63 2.88 -1.22 15.62
C ASP A 63 3.71 -0.70 14.41
N GLY A 64 3.17 -0.89 13.21
CA GLY A 64 3.79 -0.44 11.97
C GLY A 64 3.60 1.07 11.70
N PRO A 65 4.04 1.56 10.53
CA PRO A 65 3.82 2.95 10.14
C PRO A 65 2.33 3.24 9.93
N GLN A 66 1.98 4.50 10.12
CA GLN A 66 0.71 5.06 9.67
C GLN A 66 0.98 5.96 8.49
N LEU A 67 0.38 5.66 7.34
CA LEU A 67 0.69 6.31 6.07
C LEU A 67 -0.57 6.79 5.35
N ALA A 68 -0.39 7.75 4.46
CA ALA A 68 -1.45 8.12 3.53
C ALA A 68 -1.68 7.01 2.49
N VAL A 69 -2.83 7.04 1.81
CA VAL A 69 -3.20 6.05 0.79
C VAL A 69 -2.12 5.88 -0.28
N ASP A 70 -1.59 6.98 -0.82
CA ASP A 70 -0.59 6.91 -1.90
C ASP A 70 0.77 6.40 -1.42
N GLU A 71 1.10 6.65 -0.16
CA GLU A 71 2.30 6.10 0.48
C GLU A 71 2.16 4.59 0.70
N TRP A 72 0.98 4.10 1.08
CA TRP A 72 0.68 2.66 1.16
C TRP A 72 0.75 1.99 -0.20
N LYS A 73 0.12 2.57 -1.24
CA LYS A 73 0.21 2.06 -2.62
C LYS A 73 1.66 1.91 -3.06
N LYS A 74 2.47 2.95 -2.82
CA LYS A 74 3.91 2.92 -3.14
C LYS A 74 4.63 1.85 -2.33
N ARG A 75 4.42 1.79 -1.01
CA ARG A 75 5.05 0.82 -0.11
C ARG A 75 4.85 -0.62 -0.57
N PHE A 76 3.61 -1.00 -0.88
CA PHE A 76 3.31 -2.36 -1.32
C PHE A 76 3.77 -2.64 -2.75
N THR A 77 3.80 -1.62 -3.61
CA THR A 77 4.42 -1.74 -4.94
C THR A 77 5.90 -2.07 -4.82
N ASP A 78 6.66 -1.28 -4.05
CA ASP A 78 8.09 -1.47 -3.81
C ASP A 78 8.36 -2.84 -3.16
N TRP A 79 7.54 -3.24 -2.19
CA TRP A 79 7.62 -4.56 -1.55
C TRP A 79 7.41 -5.70 -2.55
N LYS A 80 6.35 -5.65 -3.36
CA LYS A 80 6.10 -6.67 -4.41
C LYS A 80 7.26 -6.78 -5.40
N TYR A 81 7.84 -5.65 -5.81
CA TYR A 81 9.03 -5.65 -6.65
C TYR A 81 10.23 -6.31 -5.95
N SER A 82 10.49 -5.96 -4.69
CA SER A 82 11.58 -6.56 -3.90
C SER A 82 11.41 -8.07 -3.78
N VAL A 83 10.19 -8.54 -3.46
CA VAL A 83 9.85 -9.96 -3.38
C VAL A 83 10.10 -10.63 -4.73
N ARG A 84 9.56 -10.10 -5.83
CA ARG A 84 9.78 -10.65 -7.18
C ARG A 84 11.26 -10.77 -7.56
N GLN A 85 12.07 -9.77 -7.23
CA GLN A 85 13.51 -9.79 -7.52
C GLN A 85 14.25 -10.87 -6.73
N LYS A 86 13.83 -11.13 -5.47
CA LYS A 86 14.42 -12.19 -4.64
C LYS A 86 14.15 -13.59 -5.21
N TYR A 87 12.93 -13.83 -5.69
CA TYR A 87 12.53 -15.15 -6.21
C TYR A 87 12.88 -15.39 -7.69
N ARG A 88 13.44 -14.39 -8.39
CA ARG A 88 13.95 -14.54 -9.77
C ARG A 88 15.43 -14.93 -9.83
N LYS A 89 16.15 -14.81 -8.71
CA LYS A 89 17.53 -15.28 -8.54
C LYS A 89 17.52 -16.69 -8.02
#